data_AF-A0A2M7Y7U4-F1
#
_entry.id   AF-A0A2M7Y7U4-F1
#
_cell.length_a   1.000
_cell.length_b   1.000
_cell.length_c   1.000
_cell.angle_alpha   90.00
_cell.angle_beta   90.00
_cell.angle_gamma   90.00
#
_symmetry.space_group_name_H-M   'P 1'
#
loop_
_entity.id
_entity.type
_entity.pdbx_description
1 polymer ?
#
loop_
_entity_poly.entity_id
_entity_poly.type
_entity_poly.pdbx_seq_one_letter_code
_entity_poly.pdbx_strand_id
1 'polypeptide(L)'
;QNATLNPGRARADAPQKVRLPQNVMSALEVLGAAQTESRAEIRKKYRALVKHLHPDMNGGDRREEGRLRRVLWAWEQIRENRHFKG
;
A
#
# COMPACT_ATOMS: atom_id res chain seq x y z
N GLN A 1 37.98 -44.69 3.22
CA GLN A 1 36.83 -45.55 3.58
C GLN A 1 35.96 -44.77 4.57
N ASN A 2 34.65 -44.87 4.41
CA ASN A 2 33.55 -44.24 5.15
C ASN A 2 33.10 -42.81 4.72
N ALA A 3 32.04 -42.82 3.91
CA ALA A 3 31.19 -41.70 3.55
C ALA A 3 30.14 -41.46 4.63
N THR A 4 29.76 -40.20 4.89
CA THR A 4 28.41 -39.86 5.32
C THR A 4 28.06 -38.50 4.74
N LEU A 5 27.25 -38.56 3.68
CA LEU A 5 26.38 -37.50 3.23
C LEU A 5 25.32 -37.27 4.32
N ASN A 6 25.07 -36.02 4.69
CA ASN A 6 23.68 -35.55 4.63
C ASN A 6 23.61 -34.02 4.47
N PRO A 7 23.04 -33.53 3.35
CA PRO A 7 22.60 -32.16 3.18
C PRO A 7 21.22 -31.97 3.81
N GLY A 8 20.98 -30.85 4.50
CA GLY A 8 19.59 -30.46 4.72
C GLY A 8 19.31 -29.51 5.86
N ARG A 9 18.41 -28.57 5.53
CA ARG A 9 17.53 -27.77 6.37
C ARG A 9 18.23 -26.66 7.18
N ALA A 10 17.77 -25.42 7.17
CA ALA A 10 16.44 -24.93 6.86
C ALA A 10 16.49 -23.52 6.28
N ARG A 11 15.66 -23.33 5.25
CA ARG A 11 14.85 -22.13 5.02
C ARG A 11 14.91 -21.13 6.18
N ALA A 12 15.75 -20.11 6.06
CA ALA A 12 15.47 -18.82 6.66
C ALA A 12 14.59 -18.00 5.70
N ASP A 13 13.66 -18.66 5.00
CA ASP A 13 12.50 -18.01 4.39
C ASP A 13 11.38 -18.02 5.43
N ALA A 14 11.66 -17.43 6.59
CA ALA A 14 10.57 -16.85 7.35
C ALA A 14 10.30 -15.54 6.61
N PRO A 15 9.13 -15.33 5.99
CA PRO A 15 8.75 -13.99 5.62
C PRO A 15 8.73 -13.23 6.92
N GLN A 16 9.80 -12.46 7.18
CA GLN A 16 9.75 -11.43 8.18
C GLN A 16 8.47 -10.69 7.83
N LYS A 17 7.47 -10.75 8.72
CA LYS A 17 6.35 -9.83 8.69
C LYS A 17 6.98 -8.47 8.96
N VAL A 18 7.69 -7.94 7.97
CA VAL A 18 8.26 -6.60 7.99
C VAL A 18 7.01 -5.77 8.14
N ARG A 19 6.83 -5.25 9.36
CA ARG A 19 5.71 -4.38 9.67
C ARG A 19 5.74 -3.27 8.63
N LEU A 20 4.57 -2.99 8.05
CA LEU A 20 4.45 -1.91 7.10
C LEU A 20 5.02 -0.64 7.74
N PRO A 21 5.85 0.13 7.03
CA PRO A 21 6.38 1.35 7.60
C PRO A 21 5.24 2.34 7.90
N GLN A 22 5.41 3.19 8.91
CA GLN A 22 4.32 4.02 9.45
C GLN A 22 3.65 4.90 8.39
N ASN A 23 4.43 5.42 7.43
CA ASN A 23 3.93 6.19 6.29
C ASN A 23 2.92 5.40 5.44
N VAL A 24 3.13 4.10 5.26
CA VAL A 24 2.22 3.23 4.52
C VAL A 24 0.96 2.94 5.33
N MET A 25 1.07 2.76 6.65
CA MET A 25 -0.11 2.60 7.51
C MET A 25 -1.00 3.85 7.43
N SER A 26 -0.43 5.04 7.60
CA SER A 26 -1.17 6.30 7.46
C SER A 26 -1.73 6.48 6.05
N ALA A 27 -1.02 6.04 5.01
CA ALA A 27 -1.54 6.07 3.64
C ALA A 27 -2.76 5.15 3.46
N LEU A 28 -2.75 3.95 4.03
CA LEU A 28 -3.90 3.04 4.00
C LEU A 28 -5.11 3.64 4.69
N GLU A 29 -4.92 4.30 5.85
CA GLU A 29 -5.99 5.01 6.56
C GLU A 29 -6.59 6.13 5.71
N VAL A 30 -5.75 6.94 5.07
CA VAL A 30 -6.20 8.04 4.17
C VAL A 30 -7.00 7.50 2.98
N LEU A 31 -6.59 6.36 2.43
CA LEU A 31 -7.28 5.72 1.29
C LEU A 31 -8.47 4.86 1.72
N GLY A 32 -8.70 4.66 3.02
CA GLY A 32 -9.71 3.73 3.54
C GLY A 32 -9.47 2.28 3.09
N ALA A 33 -8.20 1.90 2.98
CA ALA A 33 -7.77 0.58 2.54
C ALA A 33 -7.26 -0.28 3.69
N ALA A 34 -7.36 -1.60 3.54
CA ALA A 34 -6.78 -2.52 4.51
C ALA A 34 -5.37 -2.95 4.09
N GLN A 35 -4.54 -3.28 5.08
CA GLN A 35 -3.20 -3.85 4.85
C GLN A 35 -3.20 -5.19 4.10
N THR A 36 -4.34 -5.88 4.07
CA THR A 36 -4.54 -7.14 3.35
C THR A 36 -4.94 -6.93 1.89
N GLU A 37 -5.27 -5.69 1.49
CA GLU A 37 -5.67 -5.40 0.12
C GLU A 37 -4.46 -5.28 -0.80
N SER A 38 -4.61 -5.84 -2.00
CA SER A 38 -3.62 -5.71 -3.06
C SER A 38 -3.57 -4.29 -3.61
N ARG A 39 -2.43 -3.91 -4.19
CA ARG A 39 -2.25 -2.60 -4.86
C ARG A 39 -3.36 -2.27 -5.85
N ALA A 40 -3.87 -3.29 -6.57
CA ALA A 40 -4.97 -3.12 -7.52
C ALA A 40 -6.28 -2.65 -6.84
N GLU A 41 -6.63 -3.23 -5.70
CA GLU A 41 -7.82 -2.84 -4.92
C GLU A 41 -7.65 -1.45 -4.32
N ILE A 42 -6.47 -1.16 -3.75
CA ILE A 42 -6.13 0.18 -3.24
C ILE A 42 -6.21 1.22 -4.36
N ARG A 43 -5.76 0.89 -5.57
CA ARG A 43 -5.85 1.79 -6.75
C ARG A 43 -7.30 2.06 -7.15
N LYS A 44 -8.21 1.08 -7.02
CA LYS A 44 -9.65 1.30 -7.28
C LYS A 44 -10.21 2.34 -6.29
N LYS A 45 -9.91 2.19 -5.00
CA LYS A 45 -10.32 3.14 -3.93
C LYS A 45 -9.76 4.54 -4.17
N TYR A 46 -8.46 4.63 -4.49
CA TYR A 46 -7.80 5.89 -4.86
C TYR A 46 -8.54 6.61 -5.99
N ARG A 47 -8.86 5.93 -7.10
CA ARG A 47 -9.57 6.55 -8.23
C ARG A 47 -10.98 7.02 -7.85
N ALA A 48 -11.68 6.27 -6.99
CA ALA A 48 -12.99 6.67 -6.50
C ALA A 48 -12.90 7.94 -5.64
N LEU A 49 -11.93 8.00 -4.72
CA LEU A 49 -11.68 9.17 -3.88
C LEU A 49 -11.31 10.40 -4.72
N VAL A 50 -10.41 10.27 -5.71
CA VAL A 50 -10.03 11.41 -6.57
C VAL A 50 -11.23 11.97 -7.31
N LYS A 51 -12.14 11.13 -7.83
CA LYS A 51 -13.36 11.60 -8.49
C LYS A 51 -14.28 12.34 -7.50
N HIS A 52 -14.50 11.76 -6.33
CA HIS A 52 -15.36 12.34 -5.30
C HIS A 52 -14.83 13.68 -4.76
N LEU A 53 -13.50 13.81 -4.66
CA LEU A 53 -12.82 15.00 -4.17
C LEU A 53 -12.53 16.03 -5.27
N HIS A 54 -12.87 15.73 -6.53
CA HIS A 54 -12.52 16.62 -7.64
C HIS A 54 -13.37 17.90 -7.55
N PRO A 55 -12.74 19.09 -7.64
CA PRO A 55 -13.47 20.36 -7.56
C PRO A 55 -14.50 20.50 -8.68
N ASP A 56 -14.25 19.90 -9.85
CA ASP A 56 -15.22 19.83 -10.97
C ASP A 56 -16.56 19.21 -10.55
N MET A 57 -16.54 18.19 -9.69
CA MET A 57 -17.75 17.56 -9.16
C MET A 57 -18.37 18.31 -7.97
N ASN A 58 -17.58 19.14 -7.28
CA ASN A 58 -18.00 19.90 -6.10
C ASN A 58 -18.25 21.38 -6.43
N GLY A 59 -18.54 21.72 -7.70
CA GLY A 59 -18.87 23.09 -8.12
C GLY A 59 -17.73 24.10 -7.98
N GLY A 60 -16.48 23.65 -8.02
CA GLY A 60 -15.28 24.46 -7.82
C GLY A 60 -14.88 24.64 -6.36
N ASP A 61 -15.56 23.98 -5.42
CA ASP A 61 -15.25 24.06 -4.00
C ASP A 61 -13.87 23.43 -3.70
N ARG A 62 -12.95 24.25 -3.17
CA ARG A 62 -11.57 23.86 -2.86
C ARG A 62 -11.39 23.34 -1.44
N ARG A 63 -12.44 23.23 -0.62
CA ARG A 63 -12.35 22.72 0.76
C ARG A 63 -11.81 21.30 0.80
N GLU A 64 -12.14 20.49 -0.21
CA GLU A 64 -11.68 19.10 -0.34
C GLU A 64 -10.27 18.97 -0.96
N GLU A 65 -9.65 20.07 -1.43
CA GLU A 65 -8.34 20.03 -2.08
C GLU A 65 -7.24 19.54 -1.13
N GLY A 66 -7.31 19.90 0.15
CA GLY A 66 -6.39 19.38 1.18
C GLY A 66 -6.55 17.87 1.41
N ARG A 67 -7.74 17.33 1.20
CA ARG A 67 -8.00 15.88 1.25
C ARG A 67 -7.51 15.20 -0.01
N LEU A 68 -7.72 15.81 -1.19
CA LEU A 68 -7.20 15.33 -2.46
C LEU A 68 -5.67 15.21 -2.44
N ARG A 69 -4.96 16.22 -1.92
CA ARG A 69 -3.49 16.18 -1.75
C ARG A 69 -3.06 15.02 -0.84
N ARG A 70 -3.77 14.78 0.27
CA ARG A 70 -3.50 13.63 1.15
C ARG A 70 -3.70 12.29 0.44
N VAL A 71 -4.76 12.16 -0.35
CA VAL A 71 -5.05 10.95 -1.15
C VAL A 71 -3.96 10.70 -2.20
N LEU A 72 -3.46 11.77 -2.85
CA LEU A 72 -2.35 11.68 -3.80
C LEU A 72 -1.05 11.23 -3.13
N TRP A 73 -0.69 11.85 -2.01
CA TRP A 73 0.47 11.47 -1.21
C TRP A 73 0.37 10.01 -0.75
N ALA A 74 -0.78 9.60 -0.22
CA ALA A 74 -0.99 8.23 0.21
C ALA A 74 -0.79 7.21 -0.91
N TRP A 75 -1.30 7.50 -2.12
CA TRP A 75 -1.09 6.63 -3.28
C TRP A 75 0.38 6.49 -3.68
N GLU A 76 1.17 7.55 -3.55
CA GLU A 76 2.60 7.54 -3.82
C GLU A 76 3.33 6.57 -2.86
N GLN A 77 3.05 6.67 -1.55
CA GLN A 77 3.61 5.75 -0.56
C GLN A 77 3.31 4.27 -0.85
N ILE A 78 2.09 3.95 -1.29
CA ILE A 78 1.70 2.56 -1.62
C ILE A 78 2.37 2.08 -2.91
N ARG A 79 2.47 2.95 -3.92
CA ARG A 79 3.03 2.60 -5.23
C ARG A 79 4.53 2.32 -5.18
N GLU A 80 5.28 3.07 -4.39
CA GLU A 80 6.73 2.90 -4.26
C GLU A 80 7.11 1.74 -3.33
N ASN A 81 6.19 1.28 -2.47
CA ASN A 81 6.50 0.25 -1.49
C ASN A 81 6.51 -1.17 -2.10
N ARG A 82 7.61 -1.89 -1.86
CA ARG A 82 7.82 -3.28 -2.31
C ARG A 82 6.87 -4.30 -1.65
N HIS A 83 6.25 -3.96 -0.52
CA HIS A 83 5.25 -4.81 0.15
C HIS A 83 4.02 -5.07 -0.70
N PHE A 84 3.66 -4.14 -1.59
CA PHE A 84 2.52 -4.29 -2.49
C PHE A 84 2.97 -4.64 -3.92
N LYS A 85 4.19 -5.16 -4.11
CA LYS A 85 4.57 -5.85 -5.35
C LYS A 85 3.83 -7.19 -5.37
N GLY A 86 2.68 -7.20 -6.03
CA GLY A 86 1.90 -8.37 -6.40
C GLY A 86 1.26 -8.10 -7.75
#